data_AF-A0A2N2AGE3-F1
#
_entry.id   AF-A0A2N2AGE3-F1
#
_cell.length_a   1.000
_cell.length_b   1.000
_cell.length_c   1.000
_cell.angle_alpha   90.00
_cell.angle_beta   90.00
_cell.angle_gamma   90.00
#
_symmetry.space_group_name_H-M   'P 1'
#
loop_
_entity.id
_entity.type
_entity.pdbx_description
1 polymer ?
#
loop_
_entity_poly.entity_id
_entity_poly.type
_entity_poly.pdbx_seq_one_letter_code
_entity_poly.pdbx_strand_id
1 'polypeptide(L)'
;MGQLDMRMSMEPGEAAAVTQIFEQGAGLALSSTQRMRVQQIVLALPPSASVVDFVAATERQPDLVDFAVAVRRYFAEACAPKSP
;
A
#
# COMPACT_ATOMS: atom_id res chain seq x y z
N MET A 1 8.38 19.72 -29.67
CA MET A 1 9.05 19.58 -28.37
C MET A 1 8.01 19.78 -27.29
N GLY A 2 7.79 18.77 -26.46
CA GLY A 2 6.74 18.78 -25.44
C GLY A 2 6.47 17.34 -25.00
N GLN A 3 7.49 16.68 -24.45
CA GLN A 3 7.34 15.41 -23.77
C GLN A 3 6.50 15.71 -22.52
N LEU A 4 5.20 15.41 -22.59
CA LEU A 4 4.33 15.39 -21.42
C LEU A 4 4.83 14.25 -20.54
N ASP A 5 5.77 14.57 -19.66
CA ASP A 5 6.14 13.76 -18.50
C ASP A 5 4.93 13.77 -17.56
N MET A 6 3.88 13.05 -17.96
CA MET A 6 2.65 12.90 -17.19
C MET A 6 2.97 11.90 -16.07
N ARG A 7 3.80 12.33 -15.12
CA ARG A 7 3.93 11.69 -13.81
C ARG A 7 2.59 11.82 -13.13
N MET A 8 1.69 10.87 -13.41
CA MET A 8 0.40 10.78 -12.72
C MET A 8 0.69 10.51 -11.25
N SER A 9 0.62 11.58 -10.46
CA SER A 9 0.56 11.48 -9.00
C SER A 9 -0.77 10.82 -8.63
N MET A 10 -0.74 9.89 -7.68
CA MET A 10 -1.95 9.21 -7.23
C MET A 10 -2.94 10.20 -6.59
N GLU A 11 -4.22 10.07 -6.92
CA GLU A 11 -5.28 10.91 -6.36
C GLU A 11 -5.81 10.36 -5.02
N PRO A 12 -6.43 11.19 -4.14
CA PRO A 12 -6.96 10.73 -2.86
C PRO A 12 -7.98 9.58 -2.97
N GLY A 13 -8.79 9.57 -4.03
CA GLY A 13 -9.75 8.49 -4.29
C GLY A 13 -9.05 7.16 -4.62
N GLU A 14 -7.95 7.22 -5.37
CA GLU A 14 -7.14 6.04 -5.69
C GLU A 14 -6.42 5.52 -4.45
N ALA A 15 -5.88 6.42 -3.62
CA ALA A 15 -5.25 6.03 -2.36
C ALA A 15 -6.24 5.33 -1.41
N ALA A 16 -7.50 5.78 -1.40
CA ALA A 16 -8.56 5.10 -0.64
C ALA A 16 -8.86 3.70 -1.18
N ALA A 17 -8.93 3.54 -2.51
CA ALA A 17 -9.13 2.23 -3.15
C ALA A 17 -7.96 1.26 -2.88
N VAL A 18 -6.72 1.73 -3.02
CA VAL A 18 -5.51 0.95 -2.71
C VAL A 18 -5.50 0.52 -1.24
N THR A 19 -5.83 1.44 -0.33
CA THR A 19 -5.94 1.12 1.10
C THR A 19 -6.97 0.02 1.35
N GLN A 20 -8.13 0.08 0.69
CA GLN A 20 -9.17 -0.93 0.81
C GLN A 20 -8.71 -2.31 0.28
N ILE A 21 -7.98 -2.33 -0.84
CA ILE A 21 -7.39 -3.57 -1.39
C ILE A 21 -6.42 -4.18 -0.38
N PHE A 22 -5.59 -3.37 0.27
CA PHE A 22 -4.66 -3.85 1.29
C PHE A 22 -5.36 -4.31 2.57
N GLU A 23 -6.42 -3.64 3.03
CA GLU A 23 -7.26 -4.12 4.14
C GLU A 23 -7.85 -5.51 3.83
N GLN A 24 -8.37 -5.69 2.62
CA GLN A 24 -8.94 -6.97 2.16
C GLN A 24 -7.87 -8.07 2.04
N GLY A 25 -6.74 -7.77 1.39
CA GLY A 25 -5.66 -8.74 1.22
C GLY A 25 -5.02 -9.14 2.55
N ALA A 26 -4.82 -8.19 3.46
CA ALA A 26 -4.30 -8.45 4.80
C ALA A 26 -5.32 -9.14 5.73
N GLY A 27 -6.61 -9.15 5.37
CA GLY A 27 -7.67 -9.63 6.25
C GLY A 27 -7.79 -8.80 7.55
N LEU A 28 -7.38 -7.52 7.50
CA LEU A 28 -7.34 -6.63 8.66
C LEU A 28 -8.09 -5.34 8.37
N ALA A 29 -9.09 -5.04 9.20
CA ALA A 29 -9.79 -3.77 9.18
C ALA A 29 -9.04 -2.73 10.01
N LEU A 30 -8.72 -1.59 9.40
CA LEU A 30 -8.09 -0.45 10.04
C LEU A 30 -9.13 0.43 10.73
N SER A 31 -8.73 1.05 11.84
CA SER A 31 -9.45 2.20 12.38
C SER A 31 -9.41 3.38 11.41
N SER A 32 -10.31 4.36 11.58
CA SER A 32 -10.33 5.56 10.72
C SER A 32 -8.99 6.31 10.72
N THR A 33 -8.34 6.43 11.88
CA THR A 33 -7.03 7.10 12.01
C THR A 33 -5.92 6.34 11.28
N GLN A 34 -5.87 5.02 11.44
CA GLN A 34 -4.91 4.18 10.74
C GLN A 34 -5.13 4.22 9.22
N ARG A 35 -6.39 4.16 8.78
CA ARG A 35 -6.77 4.24 7.36
C ARG A 35 -6.31 5.56 6.74
N MET A 36 -6.55 6.70 7.40
CA MET A 36 -6.06 7.99 6.92
C MET A 36 -4.53 8.01 6.80
N ARG A 37 -3.82 7.45 7.78
CA ARG A 37 -2.35 7.38 7.75
C ARG A 37 -1.85 6.49 6.60
N VAL A 38 -2.49 5.35 6.36
CA VAL A 38 -2.17 4.47 5.22
C VAL A 38 -2.42 5.20 3.89
N GLN A 39 -3.54 5.90 3.74
CA GLN A 39 -3.81 6.70 2.53
C GLN A 39 -2.75 7.78 2.32
N GLN A 40 -2.30 8.46 3.38
CA GLN A 40 -1.21 9.44 3.30
C GLN A 40 0.13 8.80 2.89
N ILE A 41 0.43 7.60 3.39
CA ILE A 41 1.61 6.84 2.96
C ILE A 41 1.51 6.55 1.46
N VAL A 42 0.38 6.03 1.00
CA VAL A 42 0.14 5.70 -0.41
C VAL A 42 0.30 6.93 -1.31
N LEU A 43 -0.26 8.08 -0.92
CA LEU A 43 -0.11 9.34 -1.67
C LEU A 43 1.33 9.88 -1.69
N ALA A 44 2.12 9.59 -0.66
CA ALA A 44 3.52 10.03 -0.56
C ALA A 44 4.48 9.13 -1.35
N LEU A 45 4.05 7.95 -1.80
CA LEU A 45 4.87 7.04 -2.57
C LEU A 45 5.02 7.54 -4.03
N PRO A 46 6.20 7.39 -4.65
CA PRO A 46 6.35 7.67 -6.06
C PRO A 46 5.53 6.68 -6.91
N PRO A 47 5.12 7.03 -8.14
CA PRO A 47 4.34 6.14 -9.01
C PRO A 47 5.02 4.80 -9.33
N SER A 48 6.35 4.74 -9.23
CA SER A 48 7.15 3.52 -9.42
C SER A 48 7.33 2.70 -8.13
N ALA A 49 6.71 3.10 -7.02
CA ALA A 49 6.83 2.39 -5.75
C ALA A 49 6.21 0.99 -5.86
N SER A 50 6.90 0.03 -5.28
CA SER A 50 6.44 -1.34 -5.14
C SER A 50 5.63 -1.52 -3.85
N VAL A 51 4.98 -2.67 -3.73
CA VAL A 51 4.36 -3.10 -2.46
C VAL A 51 5.40 -3.20 -1.33
N VAL A 52 6.65 -3.54 -1.65
CA VAL A 52 7.73 -3.58 -0.64
C VAL A 52 8.03 -2.19 -0.09
N ASP A 53 8.04 -1.17 -0.94
CA ASP A 53 8.23 0.22 -0.51
C ASP A 53 7.07 0.69 0.37
N PHE A 54 5.84 0.32 0.00
CA PHE A 54 4.65 0.57 0.83
C PHE A 54 4.76 -0.09 2.21
N VAL A 55 5.12 -1.38 2.27
CA VAL A 55 5.29 -2.09 3.55
C VAL A 55 6.38 -1.42 4.39
N ALA A 56 7.53 -1.10 3.80
CA ALA A 56 8.63 -0.45 4.51
C ALA A 56 8.25 0.94 5.06
N ALA A 57 7.45 1.72 4.33
CA ALA A 57 6.95 2.99 4.81
C ALA A 57 5.91 2.82 5.94
N THR A 58 5.07 1.78 5.85
CA THR A 58 4.03 1.47 6.83
C THR A 58 4.62 0.95 8.15
N GLU A 59 5.66 0.11 8.11
CA GLU A 59 6.35 -0.40 9.31
C GLU A 59 6.99 0.69 10.16
N ARG A 60 7.26 1.87 9.60
CA ARG A 60 7.78 3.02 10.36
C ARG A 60 6.73 3.66 11.28
N GLN A 61 5.46 3.32 11.12
CA GLN A 61 4.37 3.80 11.96
C GLN A 61 4.05 2.74 13.02
N PRO A 62 4.27 3.02 14.33
CA PRO A 62 4.13 2.02 15.38
C PRO A 62 2.76 1.35 15.45
N ASP A 63 1.69 2.07 15.12
CA ASP A 63 0.32 1.58 15.13
C ASP A 63 -0.11 0.86 13.84
N LEU A 64 0.78 0.75 12.84
CA LEU A 64 0.52 0.05 11.58
C LEU A 64 1.42 -1.18 11.39
N VAL A 65 2.26 -1.53 12.37
CA VAL A 65 3.21 -2.66 12.25
C VAL A 65 2.50 -3.97 11.94
N ASP A 66 1.44 -4.31 12.67
CA ASP A 66 0.67 -5.55 12.44
C ASP A 66 0.05 -5.59 11.04
N PHE A 67 -0.45 -4.44 10.58
CA PHE A 67 -1.00 -4.30 9.25
C PHE A 67 0.07 -4.49 8.17
N ALA A 68 1.25 -3.86 8.33
CA ALA A 68 2.35 -4.00 7.39
C ALA A 68 2.85 -5.46 7.29
N VAL A 69 2.92 -6.17 8.43
CA VAL A 69 3.26 -7.60 8.47
C VAL A 69 2.22 -8.44 7.74
N ALA A 70 0.93 -8.18 7.95
CA ALA A 70 -0.14 -8.91 7.27
C ALA A 70 -0.14 -8.67 5.76
N VAL A 71 0.03 -7.42 5.31
CA VAL A 71 0.18 -7.10 3.89
C VAL A 71 1.38 -7.82 3.29
N ARG A 72 2.54 -7.79 3.96
CA ARG A 72 3.73 -8.53 3.51
C ARG A 72 3.46 -10.01 3.32
N ARG A 73 2.78 -10.66 4.28
CA ARG A 73 2.44 -12.09 4.21
C ARG A 73 1.53 -12.39 3.02
N TYR A 74 0.46 -11.62 2.85
CA TYR A 74 -0.47 -11.78 1.74
C TYR A 74 0.25 -11.75 0.38
N PHE A 75 1.13 -10.76 0.16
CA PHE A 75 1.85 -10.66 -1.11
C PHE A 75 2.97 -11.69 -1.26
N ALA A 76 3.61 -12.11 -0.17
CA ALA A 76 4.59 -13.21 -0.21
C ALA A 76 3.92 -14.53 -0.63
N GLU A 77 2.71 -14.81 -0.11
CA GLU A 77 1.93 -15.99 -0.49
C GLU A 77 1.38 -15.89 -1.92
N ALA A 78 0.94 -14.71 -2.35
CA ALA A 78 0.47 -14.48 -3.72
C ALA A 78 1.59 -14.63 -4.77
N CYS A 79 2.83 -14.30 -4.41
CA CYS A 79 4.01 -14.45 -5.27
C CYS A 79 4.73 -15.80 -5.11
N ALA A 80 4.31 -16.65 -4.17
CA ALA A 80 4.85 -17.99 -4.08
C ALA A 80 4.47 -18.79 -5.34
N PRO A 81 5.41 -19.48 -5.99
CA PRO A 81 5.08 -20.33 -7.12
C PRO A 81 4.05 -21.37 -6.65
N LYS A 82 2.87 -21.38 -7.28
CA LYS A 82 1.91 -22.47 -7.09
C LYS A 82 2.65 -23.76 -7.48
N SER A 83 3.06 -24.54 -6.49
CA SER A 83 3.58 -25.88 -6.75
C SER A 83 2.44 -26.71 -7.35
N PRO A 84 2.73 -27.50 -8.39
CA PRO A 84 1.73 -28.20 -9.21
C PRO A 84 0.89 -29.23 -8.44
#